data_AF-A0A357D8Q0-F1
#
_entry.id   AF-A0A357D8Q0-F1
#
_cell.length_a   1.000
_cell.length_b   1.000
_cell.length_c   1.000
_cell.angle_alpha   90.00
_cell.angle_beta   90.00
_cell.angle_gamma   90.00
#
_symmetry.space_group_name_H-M   'P 1'
#
loop_
_entity.id
_entity.type
_entity.pdbx_description
1 polymer ?
#
loop_
_entity_poly.entity_id
_entity_poly.type
_entity_poly.pdbx_seq_one_letter_code
_entity_poly.pdbx_strand_id
1 'polypeptide(L)' 'MSREFQINHIRNIGIMAHIDAGKTTTTERILFYTGKVHRMGETHEGSAVMDWMVQEQERGITITS' A
#
# COMPACT_ATOMS: atom_id res chain seq x y z
N MET A 1 -9.81 28.83 -3.31
CA MET A 1 -10.25 27.47 -2.93
C MET A 1 -9.96 27.27 -1.46
N SER A 2 -10.99 27.21 -0.62
CA SER A 2 -10.86 26.81 0.79
C SER A 2 -10.46 25.33 0.84
N ARG A 3 -9.43 24.98 1.61
CA ARG A 3 -8.98 23.59 1.76
C ARG A 3 -10.08 22.78 2.46
N GLU A 4 -10.46 21.66 1.85
CA GLU A 4 -11.48 20.73 2.37
C GLU A 4 -11.04 20.05 3.67
N PHE A 5 -9.73 19.93 3.90
CA PHE A 5 -9.14 19.32 5.09
C PHE A 5 -8.19 20.28 5.81
N GLN A 6 -8.24 20.28 7.15
CA GLN A 6 -7.30 21.02 7.97
C GLN A 6 -5.89 20.41 7.89
N ILE A 7 -4.86 21.27 7.83
CA ILE A 7 -3.45 20.83 7.65
C ILE A 7 -2.99 19.91 8.80
N ASN A 8 -3.44 20.18 10.02
CA ASN A 8 -3.15 19.38 11.22
C ASN A 8 -3.64 17.91 11.11
N HIS A 9 -4.55 17.59 10.18
CA HIS A 9 -5.07 16.24 9.96
C HIS A 9 -4.34 15.49 8.83
N ILE A 10 -3.48 16.15 8.05
CA ILE A 10 -2.72 15.51 6.97
C ILE A 10 -1.54 14.71 7.56
N ARG A 11 -1.29 13.51 7.04
CA ARG A 11 -0.16 12.64 7.40
C ARG A 11 0.55 12.18 6.14
N ASN A 12 1.80 12.61 5.96
CA ASN A 12 2.68 12.13 4.90
C ASN A 12 3.58 11.07 5.51
N ILE A 13 3.39 9.80 5.14
CA ILE A 13 4.14 8.67 5.67
C ILE A 13 4.66 7.81 4.52
N GLY A 14 5.81 7.17 4.73
CA GLY A 14 6.39 6.17 3.83
C GLY A 14 6.79 4.94 4.63
N ILE A 15 6.52 3.76 4.07
CA ILE A 15 6.84 2.47 4.70
C ILE A 15 8.09 1.90 4.03
N MET A 16 9.19 1.87 4.77
CA MET A 16 10.48 1.34 4.31
C MET A 16 10.93 0.23 5.25
N ALA A 17 11.33 -0.90 4.69
CA ALA A 17 11.85 -2.04 5.43
C ALA A 17 12.71 -2.93 4.52
N HIS A 18 13.42 -3.89 5.12
CA HIS A 18 14.24 -4.85 4.38
C HIS A 18 13.39 -5.73 3.44
N ILE A 19 14.04 -6.44 2.50
CA ILE A 19 13.37 -7.37 1.58
C ILE A 19 12.63 -8.42 2.41
N ASP A 20 11.42 -8.77 1.99
CA ASP A 20 10.52 -9.73 2.68
C ASP A 20 10.06 -9.35 4.09
N ALA A 21 10.31 -8.11 4.55
CA ALA A 21 9.83 -7.62 5.86
C ALA A 21 8.35 -7.16 5.87
N GLY A 22 7.57 -7.48 4.82
CA GLY A 22 6.14 -7.18 4.79
C GLY A 22 5.77 -5.71 4.56
N LYS A 23 6.60 -4.92 3.86
CA LYS A 23 6.29 -3.52 3.48
C LYS A 23 4.92 -3.42 2.79
N THR A 24 4.75 -4.21 1.73
CA THR A 24 3.58 -4.22 0.86
C THR A 24 2.35 -4.70 1.62
N THR A 25 2.48 -5.80 2.37
CA THR A 25 1.41 -6.33 3.22
C THR A 25 0.94 -5.31 4.25
N THR A 26 1.85 -4.56 4.86
CA THR A 26 1.50 -3.52 5.84
C THR A 26 0.72 -2.38 5.18
N THR A 27 1.12 -1.95 3.99
CA THR A 27 0.42 -0.92 3.21
C THR A 27 -1.01 -1.36 2.84
N GLU A 28 -1.18 -2.58 2.33
CA GLU A 28 -2.50 -3.15 2.00
C GLU A 28 -3.43 -3.18 3.23
N ARG A 29 -2.91 -3.53 4.40
CA ARG A 29 -3.68 -3.52 5.66
C ARG A 29 -4.10 -2.11 6.05
N ILE A 30 -3.23 -1.11 5.91
CA ILE A 30 -3.59 0.29 6.18
C ILE A 30 -4.71 0.75 5.25
N LEU A 31 -4.64 0.42 3.95
CA LEU A 31 -5.68 0.76 2.98
C LEU A 31 -7.02 0.06 3.28
N PHE A 32 -6.99 -1.19 3.71
CA PHE A 32 -8.18 -1.93 4.12
C PHE A 32 -8.81 -1.32 5.39
N TYR A 33 -8.03 -1.11 6.45
CA TYR A 33 -8.55 -0.60 7.72
C TYR A 33 -9.00 0.86 7.67
N THR A 34 -8.43 1.66 6.75
CA THR A 34 -8.91 3.03 6.49
C THR A 34 -10.14 3.06 5.59
N GLY A 35 -10.61 1.90 5.10
CA GLY A 35 -11.79 1.80 4.23
C GLY A 35 -11.55 2.27 2.80
N LYS A 36 -10.28 2.50 2.40
CA LYS A 36 -9.93 2.88 1.02
C LYS A 36 -10.05 1.72 0.04
N VAL A 37 -9.87 0.49 0.50
CA VAL A 37 -10.02 -0.73 -0.29
C VAL A 37 -11.00 -1.67 0.42
N HIS A 38 -11.96 -2.23 -0.33
CA HIS A 38 -13.02 -3.08 0.19
C HIS A 38 -12.70 -4.58 0.22
N ARG A 39 -11.53 -4.99 -0.32
CA ARG A 39 -11.03 -6.36 -0.30
C ARG A 39 -9.56 -6.34 0.14
N MET A 40 -9.20 -7.32 0.95
CA MET A 40 -7.83 -7.44 1.44
C MET A 40 -7.00 -8.15 0.38
N GLY A 41 -6.05 -7.44 -0.24
CA GLY A 41 -5.09 -8.01 -1.16
C GLY A 41 -3.95 -8.70 -0.41
N GLU A 42 -3.49 -9.83 -0.92
CA GLU A 42 -2.26 -10.49 -0.46
C GLU A 42 -1.21 -10.47 -1.57
N THR A 43 -0.03 -9.94 -1.25
CA THR A 43 1.13 -9.88 -2.17
C THR A 43 1.54 -11.26 -2.66
N HIS A 44 1.40 -12.29 -1.82
CA HIS A 44 1.78 -13.67 -2.17
C HIS A 44 0.82 -14.33 -3.16
N GLU A 45 -0.43 -13.84 -3.23
CA GLU A 45 -1.44 -14.31 -4.18
C GLU A 45 -1.53 -13.41 -5.42
N GLY A 46 -0.63 -12.42 -5.57
CA GLY A 46 -0.65 -11.44 -6.66
C GLY A 46 -1.88 -10.54 -6.67
N SER A 47 -2.63 -10.48 -5.58
CA SER A 47 -3.88 -9.71 -5.45
C SER A 47 -3.69 -8.36 -4.75
N ALA A 48 -2.45 -8.01 -4.40
CA ALA A 48 -2.11 -6.70 -3.86
C ALA A 48 -2.41 -5.61 -4.90
N VAL A 49 -3.17 -4.60 -4.49
CA VAL A 49 -3.57 -3.48 -5.35
C VAL A 49 -2.39 -2.55 -5.61
N MET A 50 -1.43 -2.51 -4.68
CA MET A 50 -0.26 -1.64 -4.77
C MET A 50 0.80 -2.12 -5.77
N ASP A 51 0.88 -3.43 -6.04
CA ASP A 51 1.80 -3.99 -7.04
C ASP A 51 1.08 -4.07 -8.40
N TRP A 52 1.06 -2.98 -9.17
CA TRP A 52 0.38 -2.93 -10.47
C TRP A 52 1.21 -3.51 -11.61
N MET A 53 2.54 -3.63 -11.45
CA MET A 53 3.37 -4.23 -12.48
C MET A 53 3.28 -5.75 -12.41
N VAL A 54 3.10 -6.39 -13.56
CA VAL A 54 3.10 -7.86 -13.68
C VAL A 54 4.37 -8.48 -13.08
N GLN A 55 5.52 -7.81 -13.25
CA GLN A 55 6.80 -8.25 -12.68
C GLN A 55 6.86 -8.20 -11.16
N GLU A 56 6.13 -7.27 -10.53
CA GLU A 56 6.02 -7.16 -9.07
C GLU A 56 5.18 -8.32 -8.54
N GLN A 57 4.05 -8.59 -9.19
CA GLN A 57 3.16 -9.71 -8.86
C GLN A 57 3.82 -11.08 -9.07
N GLU A 58 4.52 -11.29 -10.18
CA GLU A 58 5.18 -12.56 -10.51
C GLU A 58 6.36 -12.89 -9.58
N ARG A 59 7.03 -11.86 -9.05
CA ARG A 59 8.24 -12.03 -8.23
C ARG A 59 8.01 -11.77 -6.74
N GLY A 60 6.84 -11.28 -6.35
CA GLY A 60 6.52 -10.90 -4.98
C GLY A 60 7.42 -9.78 -4.44
N ILE A 61 7.90 -8.89 -5.31
CA ILE A 61 8.76 -7.76 -4.93
C ILE A 61 8.08 -6.44 -5.29
N THR A 62 8.38 -5.38 -4.54
CA THR A 62 7.95 -4.02 -4.87
C THR A 62 9.11 -3.26 -5.50
N ILE A 63 8.91 -2.77 -6.72
CA ILE A 63 9.87 -2.03 -7.56
C ILE A 63 9.49 -0.54 -7.59
N THR A 64 8.19 -0.24 -7.65
CA THR A 64 7.63 1.12 -7.69
C THR A 64 6.43 1.25 -6.74
N SER A 65 6.28 2.40 -6.07
CA SER A 65 5.15 2.70 -5.16
C SER A 65 4.81 4.18 -5.18
#